data_AF-A0A533BEK1-F1
#
_entry.id   AF-A0A533BEK1-F1
#
_cell.length_a   1.000
_cell.length_b   1.000
_cell.length_c   1.000
_cell.angle_alpha   90.00
_cell.angle_beta   90.00
_cell.angle_gamma   90.00
#
_symmetry.space_group_name_H-M   'P 1'
#
loop_
_entity.id
_entity.type
_entity.pdbx_description
1 polymer ?
#
loop_
_entity_poly.entity_id
_entity_poly.type
_entity_poly.pdbx_seq_one_letter_code
_entity_poly.pdbx_strand_id
1 'polypeptide(L)'
;MAILRKLEELSFENSYARLPETFYDKLSPTPFSDPPDLVSFNPAAAELIDLDPDEATRPEFAGVSGGSLLAPGMAPLAMLYSGHQFGVYVPQLGGAVRFYEVRIA
;
A
#
# COMPACT_ATOMS: atom_id res chain seq x y z
N MET A 1 23.52 -1.97 -11.53
CA MET A 1 22.49 -3.00 -11.26
C MET A 1 21.63 -2.46 -10.14
N ALA A 2 20.30 -2.50 -10.30
CA ALA A 2 19.39 -2.20 -9.20
C ALA A 2 19.63 -3.20 -8.06
N ILE A 3 19.57 -2.75 -6.82
CA ILE A 3 19.70 -3.61 -5.65
C ILE A 3 18.29 -4.08 -5.32
N LEU A 4 18.00 -5.35 -5.60
CA LEU A 4 16.75 -5.98 -5.19
C LEU A 4 16.76 -6.25 -3.68
N ARG A 5 15.62 -6.05 -3.05
CA ARG A 5 15.42 -6.06 -1.59
C ARG A 5 14.36 -7.08 -1.22
N LYS A 6 14.46 -7.61 -0.01
CA LYS A 6 13.37 -8.37 0.61
C LYS A 6 12.25 -7.46 1.06
N LEU A 7 11.08 -8.04 1.34
CA LEU A 7 9.89 -7.31 1.79
C LEU A 7 10.18 -6.46 3.05
N GLU A 8 10.93 -7.00 4.01
CA GLU A 8 11.31 -6.31 5.25
C GLU A 8 12.41 -5.25 5.08
N GLU A 9 13.08 -5.21 3.93
CA GLU A 9 14.18 -4.28 3.62
C GLU A 9 13.71 -3.08 2.77
N LEU A 10 12.45 -3.07 2.35
CA LEU A 10 11.84 -1.95 1.65
C LEU A 10 11.84 -0.70 2.54
N SER A 11 12.28 0.42 1.97
CA SER A 11 12.23 1.71 2.64
C SER A 11 10.93 2.41 2.28
N PHE A 12 10.14 2.80 3.28
CA PHE A 12 8.92 3.59 3.06
C PHE A 12 9.16 5.06 3.37
N GLU A 13 8.80 5.94 2.44
CA GLU A 13 8.76 7.38 2.69
C GLU A 13 7.32 7.84 2.68
N ASN A 14 6.66 7.80 3.84
CA ASN A 14 5.24 8.18 4.00
C ASN A 14 5.08 9.71 3.99
N SER A 15 5.38 10.34 2.86
CA SER A 15 5.37 11.80 2.72
C SER A 15 3.98 12.39 2.87
N TYR A 16 2.94 11.71 2.36
CA TYR A 16 1.55 12.13 2.51
C TYR A 16 1.09 12.14 3.97
N ALA A 17 1.59 11.22 4.79
CA ALA A 17 1.31 11.16 6.23
C ALA A 17 1.92 12.33 7.02
N ARG A 18 2.70 13.21 6.38
CA ARG A 18 3.23 14.45 6.97
C ARG A 18 2.33 15.66 6.72
N LEU A 19 1.30 15.54 5.87
CA LEU A 19 0.30 16.58 5.66
C LEU A 19 -0.59 16.76 6.90
N PRO A 20 -1.35 17.87 7.03
CA PRO A 20 -2.35 18.00 8.08
C PRO A 20 -3.37 16.84 8.07
N GLU A 21 -3.83 16.43 9.25
CA GLU A 21 -4.78 15.31 9.39
C GLU A 21 -6.15 15.58 8.75
N THR A 22 -6.43 16.80 8.28
CA THR A 22 -7.62 17.11 7.48
C THR A 22 -7.60 16.45 6.08
N PHE A 23 -6.45 15.96 5.61
CA PHE A 23 -6.31 15.35 4.28
C PHE A 23 -6.44 13.83 4.28
N TYR A 24 -6.39 13.18 5.45
CA TYR A 24 -6.41 11.73 5.54
C TYR A 24 -6.85 11.25 6.93
N ASP A 25 -7.27 10.00 7.01
CA ASP A 25 -7.36 9.26 8.26
C ASP A 25 -6.26 8.18 8.34
N LYS A 26 -5.58 8.08 9.49
CA LYS A 26 -4.66 6.98 9.76
C LYS A 26 -5.47 5.73 10.11
N LEU A 27 -5.31 4.66 9.34
CA LEU A 27 -6.15 3.47 9.45
C LEU A 27 -5.34 2.22 9.13
N SER A 28 -5.35 1.25 10.05
CA SER A 28 -4.85 -0.09 9.75
C SER A 28 -5.81 -0.82 8.81
N PRO A 29 -5.33 -1.70 7.93
CA PRO A 29 -6.21 -2.55 7.13
C PRO A 29 -6.93 -3.56 8.04
N THR A 30 -8.16 -3.91 7.67
CA THR A 30 -8.90 -4.99 8.31
C THR A 30 -8.54 -6.29 7.60
N PRO A 31 -7.99 -7.30 8.29
CA PRO A 31 -7.62 -8.56 7.66
C PRO A 31 -8.87 -9.31 7.16
N PHE A 32 -8.66 -10.16 6.14
CA PHE A 32 -9.64 -11.17 5.76
C PHE A 32 -9.83 -12.21 6.88
N SER A 33 -10.98 -12.88 6.89
CA SER A 33 -11.27 -13.96 7.85
C SER A 33 -10.35 -15.16 7.66
N ASP A 34 -10.01 -15.46 6.40
CA ASP A 34 -9.08 -16.53 6.02
C ASP A 34 -7.77 -15.91 5.47
N PRO A 35 -6.63 -16.62 5.55
CA PRO A 35 -5.38 -16.16 4.95
C PRO A 35 -5.56 -15.89 3.44
N PRO A 36 -5.08 -14.75 2.92
CA PRO A 36 -5.20 -14.44 1.51
C PRO A 36 -4.25 -15.30 0.66
N ASP A 37 -4.72 -15.71 -0.52
CA ASP A 37 -3.91 -16.37 -1.54
C ASP A 37 -3.48 -15.38 -2.64
N LEU A 38 -2.26 -15.53 -3.14
CA LEU A 38 -1.76 -14.74 -4.26
C LEU A 38 -2.37 -15.24 -5.58
N VAL A 39 -3.20 -14.43 -6.23
CA VAL A 39 -3.81 -14.77 -7.53
C VAL A 39 -2.86 -14.50 -8.69
N SER A 40 -2.14 -13.38 -8.65
CA SER A 40 -1.21 -12.97 -9.71
C SER A 40 -0.20 -11.96 -9.17
N PHE A 41 1.00 -11.96 -9.75
CA PHE A 41 2.09 -11.05 -9.40
C PHE A 41 2.79 -10.57 -10.67
N ASN A 42 3.23 -9.30 -10.68
CA ASN A 42 3.94 -8.70 -11.80
C ASN A 42 5.41 -8.41 -11.42
N PRO A 43 6.37 -9.25 -11.86
CA PRO A 43 7.79 -9.06 -11.57
C PRO A 43 8.33 -7.70 -12.00
N ALA A 44 7.91 -7.20 -13.17
CA ALA A 44 8.36 -5.92 -13.67
C ALA A 44 7.89 -4.75 -12.79
N ALA A 45 6.73 -4.87 -12.13
CA ALA A 45 6.25 -3.86 -11.19
C ALA A 45 7.00 -3.91 -9.84
N ALA A 46 7.44 -5.10 -9.41
CA ALA A 46 8.25 -5.25 -8.20
C ALA A 46 9.64 -4.62 -8.38
N GLU A 47 10.25 -4.78 -9.55
CA GLU A 47 11.51 -4.12 -9.90
C GLU A 47 11.41 -2.59 -9.85
N LEU A 48 10.24 -1.99 -10.10
CA LEU A 48 10.03 -0.54 -9.98
C LEU A 48 10.20 -0.03 -8.55
N ILE A 49 10.04 -0.89 -7.54
CA ILE A 49 10.15 -0.53 -6.13
C ILE A 49 11.34 -1.23 -5.46
N ASP A 50 12.31 -1.70 -6.25
CA ASP A 50 13.47 -2.47 -5.80
C ASP A 50 13.10 -3.77 -5.04
N LEU A 51 11.90 -4.32 -5.21
CA LEU A 51 11.49 -5.57 -4.57
C LEU A 51 11.97 -6.77 -5.40
N ASP A 52 12.63 -7.73 -4.75
CA ASP A 52 12.99 -9.00 -5.39
C ASP A 52 11.73 -9.78 -5.79
N PRO A 53 11.54 -10.11 -7.09
CA PRO A 53 10.40 -10.90 -7.56
C PRO A 53 10.19 -12.23 -6.85
N ASP A 54 11.25 -12.85 -6.33
CA ASP A 54 11.16 -14.13 -5.62
C ASP A 54 10.39 -14.02 -4.29
N GLU A 55 10.26 -12.81 -3.74
CA GLU A 55 9.49 -12.55 -2.52
C GLU A 55 8.00 -12.89 -2.71
N ALA A 56 7.47 -12.88 -3.93
CA ALA A 56 6.09 -13.27 -4.21
C ALA A 56 5.78 -14.74 -3.88
N THR A 57 6.80 -15.58 -3.74
CA THR A 57 6.64 -16.99 -3.35
C THR A 57 6.48 -17.18 -1.84
N ARG A 58 6.75 -16.14 -1.05
CA ARG A 58 6.67 -16.20 0.41
C ARG A 58 5.22 -16.08 0.89
N PRO A 59 4.79 -16.87 1.89
CA PRO A 59 3.47 -16.72 2.50
C PRO A 59 3.18 -15.31 3.04
N GLU A 60 4.21 -14.64 3.56
CA GLU A 60 4.10 -13.29 4.13
C GLU A 60 3.78 -12.24 3.07
N PHE A 61 4.17 -12.46 1.82
CA PHE A 61 3.90 -11.53 0.72
C PHE A 61 2.40 -11.34 0.52
N ALA A 62 1.63 -12.44 0.45
CA ALA A 62 0.19 -12.38 0.33
C ALA A 62 -0.47 -11.66 1.52
N GLY A 63 0.10 -11.85 2.73
CA GLY A 63 -0.36 -11.15 3.92
C GLY A 63 -0.12 -9.64 3.86
N VAL A 64 1.06 -9.19 3.40
CA VAL A 64 1.36 -7.76 3.26
C VAL A 64 0.58 -7.12 2.11
N SER A 65 0.52 -7.76 0.94
CA SER A 65 -0.25 -7.24 -0.21
C SER A 65 -1.76 -7.27 0.04
N GLY A 66 -2.24 -8.24 0.83
CA GLY A 66 -3.63 -8.38 1.23
C GLY A 66 -4.02 -7.57 2.48
N GLY A 67 -3.06 -6.90 3.12
CA GLY A 67 -3.30 -6.04 4.29
C GLY A 67 -3.51 -6.77 5.62
N SER A 68 -3.31 -8.09 5.70
CA SER A 68 -3.31 -8.79 7.00
C SER A 68 -2.00 -8.64 7.77
N LEU A 69 -0.92 -8.25 7.09
CA LEU A 69 0.39 -7.94 7.66
C LEU A 69 0.86 -6.55 7.20
N LEU A 70 1.76 -5.95 7.96
CA LEU A 70 2.45 -4.70 7.59
C LEU A 70 3.95 -4.95 7.59
N ALA A 71 4.61 -4.57 6.49
CA ALA A 71 6.06 -4.51 6.43
C ALA A 71 6.59 -3.36 7.31
N PRO A 72 7.85 -3.45 7.80
CA PRO A 72 8.48 -2.38 8.56
C PRO A 72 8.41 -1.03 7.81
N GLY A 73 8.02 0.03 8.53
CA GLY A 73 7.95 1.40 7.97
C GLY A 73 6.66 1.76 7.25
N MET A 74 5.75 0.80 6.98
CA MET A 74 4.43 1.12 6.44
C MET A 74 3.61 1.98 7.42
N ALA A 75 3.05 3.08 6.93
CA ALA A 75 2.10 3.91 7.68
C ALA A 75 0.80 4.07 6.90
N PRO A 76 -0.11 3.07 6.95
CA PRO A 76 -1.32 3.07 6.13
C PRO A 76 -2.27 4.22 6.51
N LEU A 77 -2.81 4.86 5.47
CA LEU A 77 -3.79 5.92 5.59
C LEU A 77 -4.85 5.81 4.50
N ALA A 78 -5.98 6.47 4.72
CA ALA A 78 -7.00 6.68 3.69
C ALA A 78 -7.11 8.17 3.37
N MET A 79 -6.94 8.52 2.10
CA MET A 79 -7.01 9.91 1.65
C MET A 79 -8.47 10.37 1.55
N LEU A 80 -8.69 11.64 1.88
CA LEU A 80 -9.94 12.35 1.66
C LEU A 80 -9.89 13.06 0.30
N TYR A 81 -10.96 12.96 -0.48
CA TYR A 81 -11.10 13.72 -1.73
C TYR A 81 -12.58 14.02 -2.02
N SER A 82 -12.86 14.77 -3.07
CA SER A 82 -14.21 15.06 -3.55
C SER A 82 -14.29 14.90 -5.06
N GLY A 83 -15.47 14.99 -5.65
CA GLY A 83 -15.60 14.91 -7.10
C GLY A 83 -17.03 15.02 -7.60
N HIS A 84 -17.18 15.09 -8.91
CA HIS A 84 -18.48 15.05 -9.56
C HIS A 84 -18.78 13.61 -10.00
N GLN A 85 -19.88 13.04 -9.54
CA GLN A 85 -20.37 11.75 -10.01
C GLN A 85 -21.71 11.98 -10.72
N PHE A 86 -21.81 11.51 -11.96
CA PHE A 86 -23.02 11.67 -12.77
C PHE A 86 -23.51 13.13 -12.91
N GLY A 87 -22.58 14.08 -12.96
CA GLY A 87 -22.88 15.52 -13.10
C GLY A 87 -23.24 16.24 -11.79
N VAL A 88 -23.26 15.55 -10.66
CA VAL A 88 -23.55 16.15 -9.34
C VAL A 88 -22.29 16.18 -8.49
N TYR A 89 -22.03 17.31 -7.83
CA TYR A 89 -20.91 17.44 -6.89
C TYR A 89 -21.16 16.63 -5.62
N VAL A 90 -20.22 15.74 -5.30
CA VAL A 90 -20.17 14.98 -4.05
C VAL A 90 -19.07 15.60 -3.18
N PRO A 91 -19.42 16.25 -2.07
CA PRO A 91 -18.47 17.04 -1.28
C PRO A 91 -17.44 16.18 -0.54
N GLN A 92 -17.72 14.89 -0.33
CA GLN A 92 -16.83 13.98 0.36
C GLN A 92 -16.88 12.59 -0.28
N LEU A 93 -15.73 12.14 -0.74
CA LEU A 93 -15.40 10.82 -1.26
C LEU A 93 -14.13 10.33 -0.55
N GLY A 94 -13.70 9.11 -0.84
CA GLY A 94 -12.51 8.50 -0.24
C GLY A 94 -12.79 7.73 1.05
N GLY A 95 -11.76 7.56 1.89
CA GLY A 95 -11.85 6.84 3.18
C GLY A 95 -11.84 5.30 3.10
N ALA A 96 -12.19 4.71 1.96
CA ALA A 96 -12.27 3.25 1.80
C ALA A 96 -10.94 2.59 1.36
N VAL A 97 -10.06 3.33 0.69
CA VAL A 97 -8.82 2.79 0.08
C VAL A 97 -7.62 3.13 0.96
N ARG A 98 -6.68 2.20 1.08
CA ARG A 98 -5.46 2.34 1.91
C ARG A 98 -4.25 2.56 1.01
N PHE A 99 -3.37 3.46 1.42
CA PHE A 99 -2.16 3.83 0.67
C PHE A 99 -0.91 3.69 1.52
N TYR A 100 0.22 3.45 0.86
CA TYR A 100 1.57 3.49 1.39
C TYR A 100 2.53 3.91 0.29
N GLU A 101 3.65 4.52 0.66
CA GLU A 101 4.64 5.06 -0.27
C GLU A 101 5.98 4.36 -0.07
N VAL A 102 6.45 3.63 -1.10
CA VAL A 102 7.79 3.02 -1.11
C VAL A 102 8.77 4.00 -1.73
N ARG A 103 9.92 4.17 -1.09
CA ARG A 103 11.03 4.98 -1.58
C ARG A 103 12.05 4.09 -2.29
N ILE A 104 12.33 4.44 -3.54
CA ILE A 104 13.41 3.88 -4.35
C ILE A 104 14.68 4.70 -4.05
N ALA A 105 15.83 4.04 -3.91
CA ALA A 105 17.11 4.69 -3.58
C ALA A 105 17.95 4.99 -4.82
#